data_AF-A0A5E3WIV0-F1
#
_entry.id   AF-A0A5E3WIV0-F1
#
_cell.length_a   1.000
_cell.length_b   1.000
_cell.length_c   1.000
_cell.angle_alpha   90.00
_cell.angle_beta   90.00
_cell.angle_gamma   90.00
#
_symmetry.space_group_name_H-M   'P 1'
#
loop_
_entity.id
_entity.type
_entity.pdbx_description
1 polymer ?
#
loop_
_entity_poly.entity_id
_entity_poly.type
_entity_poly.pdbx_seq_one_letter_code
_entity_poly.pdbx_strand_id
1 'polypeptide(L)'
;MTVNAPPDNAPEVTTFIGRDGTVLPAGVDQYPFYGYRNGHDGSGVVTTHQALLKQTKGSRDSCGRGFDTEAEALVWVDSFVIAEYPRKLDMMKAKWVGMESQLQAARRRATM
;
A
#
# COMPACT_ATOMS: atom_id res chain seq x y z
N MET A 1 -49.36 10.21 1.03
CA MET A 1 -48.50 9.00 1.07
C MET A 1 -47.09 9.44 0.76
N THR A 2 -46.30 9.69 1.80
CA THR A 2 -44.88 10.03 1.68
C THR A 2 -44.10 8.74 1.48
N VAL A 3 -43.50 8.58 0.30
CA VAL A 3 -42.53 7.52 0.03
C VAL A 3 -41.25 7.86 0.78
N ASN A 4 -40.97 7.12 1.86
CA ASN A 4 -39.66 7.18 2.51
C ASN A 4 -38.63 6.62 1.55
N ALA A 5 -37.82 7.50 0.97
CA ALA A 5 -36.57 7.10 0.32
C ALA A 5 -35.69 6.40 1.37
N PRO A 6 -35.02 5.28 1.04
CA PRO A 6 -34.06 4.67 1.95
C PRO A 6 -32.91 5.64 2.22
N PRO A 7 -32.30 5.63 3.42
CA PRO A 7 -31.19 6.52 3.74
C PRO A 7 -29.99 6.20 2.84
N ASP A 8 -29.72 7.15 1.94
CA ASP A 8 -28.74 7.10 0.84
C ASP A 8 -27.29 7.28 1.33
N ASN A 9 -26.97 6.74 2.51
CA ASN A 9 -25.69 6.98 3.19
C ASN A 9 -25.21 5.77 3.99
N ALA A 10 -25.58 4.56 3.58
CA ALA A 10 -24.83 3.39 4.00
C ALA A 10 -23.42 3.54 3.38
N PRO A 11 -22.33 3.57 4.18
CA PRO A 11 -21.00 3.48 3.61
C PRO A 11 -21.02 2.22 2.73
N GLU A 12 -20.68 2.36 1.44
CA GLU A 12 -20.48 1.21 0.58
C GLU A 12 -19.66 0.22 1.38
N VAL A 13 -20.23 -0.96 1.65
CA VAL A 13 -19.58 -1.99 2.45
C VAL A 13 -18.41 -2.49 1.63
N THR A 14 -17.34 -1.71 1.69
CA THR A 14 -16.03 -2.06 1.20
C THR A 14 -15.61 -3.20 2.12
N THR A 15 -15.19 -4.30 1.51
CA THR A 15 -14.78 -5.47 2.27
C THR A 15 -13.26 -5.48 2.35
N PHE A 16 -12.75 -5.91 3.50
CA PHE A 16 -11.34 -6.05 3.79
C PHE A 16 -11.03 -7.52 4.04
N ILE A 17 -9.88 -7.99 3.54
CA ILE A 17 -9.44 -9.36 3.80
C ILE A 17 -8.69 -9.37 5.13
N GLY A 18 -9.36 -9.87 6.17
CA GLY A 18 -8.78 -10.17 7.47
C GLY A 18 -7.84 -11.38 7.46
N ARG A 19 -7.50 -11.86 8.65
CA ARG A 19 -6.68 -13.07 8.81
C ARG A 19 -7.36 -14.26 8.10
N ASP A 20 -6.55 -15.08 7.43
CA ASP A 20 -6.95 -16.34 6.76
C ASP A 20 -7.93 -16.20 5.59
N GLY A 21 -7.99 -15.01 4.98
CA GLY A 21 -8.88 -14.77 3.84
C GLY A 21 -10.29 -14.36 4.24
N THR A 22 -10.55 -14.12 5.53
CA THR A 22 -11.86 -13.73 6.04
C THR A 22 -12.27 -12.38 5.47
N VAL A 23 -13.46 -12.28 4.90
CA VAL A 23 -14.00 -11.03 4.36
C VAL A 23 -14.71 -10.27 5.49
N LEU A 24 -14.22 -9.08 5.81
CA LEU A 24 -14.64 -8.26 6.95
C LEU A 24 -15.12 -6.87 6.50
N PRO A 25 -15.97 -6.19 7.30
CA PRO A 25 -16.35 -4.80 7.00
C PRO A 25 -15.12 -3.90 7.02
N ALA A 26 -14.87 -3.14 5.96
CA ALA A 26 -13.80 -2.15 5.94
C ALA A 26 -14.20 -0.89 6.72
N GLY A 27 -13.19 -0.24 7.30
CA GLY A 27 -13.34 1.04 8.01
C GLY A 27 -13.55 0.92 9.52
N VAL A 28 -13.66 -0.30 10.04
CA VAL A 28 -13.78 -0.58 11.48
C VAL A 28 -12.52 -1.27 11.98
N ASP A 29 -12.00 -0.80 13.12
CA ASP A 29 -10.88 -1.41 13.82
C ASP A 29 -11.31 -2.75 14.44
N GLN A 30 -10.76 -3.83 13.89
CA GLN A 30 -11.04 -5.23 14.20
C GLN A 30 -9.80 -5.97 14.68
N TYR A 31 -8.63 -5.43 14.37
CA TYR A 31 -7.33 -5.93 14.78
C TYR A 31 -6.55 -4.82 15.47
N PRO A 32 -5.72 -5.13 16.47
CA PRO A 32 -4.85 -4.15 17.11
C PRO A 32 -3.72 -3.66 16.18
N PHE A 33 -3.34 -4.47 15.18
CA PHE A 33 -2.29 -4.12 14.22
C PHE A 33 -2.70 -4.44 12.78
N TYR A 34 -2.17 -3.66 11.84
CA TYR A 34 -2.41 -3.78 10.42
C TYR A 34 -1.12 -3.61 9.65
N GLY A 35 -0.71 -4.64 8.90
CA GLY A 35 0.40 -4.55 7.97
C GLY A 35 -0.07 -4.09 6.59
N TYR A 36 0.76 -3.32 5.89
CA TYR A 36 0.56 -2.96 4.49
C TYR A 36 1.83 -3.14 3.68
N ARG A 37 1.66 -3.52 2.41
CA ARG A 37 2.72 -3.68 1.41
C ARG A 37 2.39 -2.80 0.20
N ASN A 38 3.39 -2.14 -0.38
CA ASN A 38 3.25 -1.24 -1.53
C ASN A 38 2.16 -0.14 -1.37
N GLY A 39 1.96 0.35 -0.16
CA GLY A 39 1.17 1.55 0.09
C GLY A 39 1.86 2.82 -0.40
N HIS A 40 1.18 3.96 -0.26
CA HIS A 40 1.69 5.29 -0.66
C HIS A 40 3.08 5.58 -0.08
N ASP A 41 3.29 5.29 1.21
CA ASP A 41 4.56 5.54 1.91
C ASP A 41 5.48 4.30 1.91
N GLY A 42 5.17 3.27 1.14
CA GLY A 42 5.92 2.01 1.07
C GLY A 42 5.24 0.86 1.80
N SER A 43 5.96 0.15 2.65
CA SER A 43 5.43 -1.03 3.37
C SER A 43 5.70 -0.85 4.86
N GLY A 44 4.74 -1.21 5.72
CA GLY A 44 4.84 -0.94 7.15
C GLY A 44 3.68 -1.49 7.96
N VAL A 45 3.63 -1.10 9.24
CA VAL A 45 2.58 -1.49 10.19
C VAL A 45 1.92 -0.24 10.76
N VAL A 46 0.61 -0.29 10.94
CA VAL A 46 -0.22 0.75 11.58
C VAL A 46 -1.18 0.11 12.58
N THR A 47 -1.75 0.92 13.47
CA THR A 47 -2.64 0.44 14.55
C THR A 47 -4.12 0.66 14.27
N THR A 48 -4.48 1.28 13.14
CA THR A 48 -5.89 1.51 12.77
C THR A 48 -6.14 1.11 11.33
N HIS A 49 -7.33 0.58 11.07
CA HIS A 49 -7.77 0.20 9.73
C HIS A 49 -7.91 1.43 8.81
N GLN A 50 -8.28 2.59 9.37
CA GLN A 50 -8.29 3.83 8.58
C GLN A 50 -6.90 4.22 8.08
N ALA A 51 -5.85 4.06 8.91
CA ALA A 51 -4.48 4.31 8.47
C ALA A 51 -4.07 3.31 7.38
N LEU A 52 -4.49 2.04 7.50
CA LEU A 52 -4.27 1.05 6.45
C LEU A 52 -4.90 1.46 5.12
N LEU A 53 -6.18 1.87 5.16
CA LEU A 53 -6.90 2.31 3.96
C LEU A 53 -6.24 3.54 3.31
N LYS A 54 -5.70 4.48 4.10
CA LYS A 54 -4.94 5.61 3.56
C LYS A 54 -3.72 5.15 2.76
N GLN A 55 -3.06 4.08 3.19
CA GLN A 55 -1.90 3.54 2.51
C GLN A 55 -2.26 2.74 1.26
N THR A 56 -3.34 1.97 1.29
CA THR A 56 -3.70 1.05 0.18
C THR A 56 -4.65 1.66 -0.86
N LYS A 57 -5.38 2.73 -0.52
CA LYS A 57 -6.35 3.32 -1.44
C LYS A 57 -5.68 3.87 -2.71
N GLY A 58 -6.14 3.38 -3.87
CA GLY A 58 -5.69 3.83 -5.19
C GLY A 58 -4.35 3.25 -5.65
N SER A 59 -3.67 2.45 -4.83
CA SER A 59 -2.45 1.74 -5.23
C SER A 59 -2.81 0.33 -5.70
N ARG A 60 -2.65 0.07 -7.01
CA ARG A 60 -3.09 -1.17 -7.69
C ARG A 60 -2.47 -2.43 -7.10
N ASP A 61 -1.22 -2.33 -6.65
CA ASP A 61 -0.43 -3.45 -6.15
C ASP A 61 -0.28 -3.42 -4.62
N SER A 62 -1.07 -2.56 -3.96
CA SER A 62 -1.07 -2.50 -2.50
C SER A 62 -1.87 -3.63 -1.89
N CYS A 63 -1.38 -4.13 -0.76
CA CYS A 63 -2.03 -5.20 -0.01
C CYS A 63 -2.01 -4.85 1.47
N GLY A 64 -3.12 -5.09 2.15
CA GLY A 64 -3.28 -4.87 3.58
C GLY A 64 -3.76 -6.13 4.30
N ARG A 65 -3.34 -6.33 5.54
CA ARG A 65 -3.77 -7.45 6.40
C ARG A 65 -3.79 -7.04 7.87
N GLY A 66 -4.73 -7.56 8.65
CA GLY A 66 -4.81 -7.38 10.11
C GLY A 66 -4.10 -8.49 10.91
N PHE A 67 -3.61 -8.14 12.10
CA PHE A 67 -2.81 -8.98 13.00
C PHE A 67 -3.11 -8.72 14.48
N ASP A 68 -2.96 -9.76 15.30
CA ASP A 68 -3.21 -9.68 16.75
C ASP A 68 -2.00 -9.14 17.52
N THR A 69 -0.80 -9.26 16.93
CA THR A 69 0.45 -8.77 17.50
C THR A 69 1.27 -7.97 16.49
N GLU A 70 2.03 -7.00 16.99
CA GLU A 70 2.94 -6.21 16.16
C GLU A 70 4.01 -7.09 15.51
N ALA A 71 4.52 -8.08 16.25
CA ALA A 71 5.56 -8.98 15.77
C ALA A 71 5.11 -9.79 14.54
N GLU A 72 3.89 -10.32 14.53
CA GLU A 72 3.33 -11.01 13.35
C GLU A 72 3.19 -10.08 12.15
N ALA A 73 2.73 -8.85 12.39
CA ALA A 73 2.59 -7.84 11.34
C ALA A 73 3.94 -7.49 10.72
N LEU A 74 4.97 -7.28 11.55
CA LEU A 74 6.33 -7.00 11.12
C LEU A 74 6.93 -8.14 10.31
N VAL A 75 6.84 -9.40 10.79
CA VAL A 75 7.33 -10.57 10.04
C VAL A 75 6.67 -10.65 8.66
N TRP A 76 5.36 -10.41 8.59
CA TRP A 76 4.66 -10.40 7.32
C TRP A 76 5.15 -9.25 6.42
N VAL A 77 5.29 -8.03 6.91
CA VAL A 77 5.80 -6.91 6.09
C VAL A 77 7.25 -7.15 5.64
N ASP A 78 8.12 -7.53 6.57
CA ASP A 78 9.56 -7.71 6.33
C ASP A 78 9.84 -8.82 5.32
N SER A 79 9.07 -9.92 5.35
CA SER A 79 9.21 -10.98 4.36
C SER A 79 9.05 -10.48 2.92
N PHE A 80 8.19 -9.48 2.71
CA PHE A 80 8.01 -8.85 1.40
C PHE A 80 9.10 -7.83 1.09
N VAL A 81 9.44 -6.98 2.06
CA VAL A 81 10.49 -5.96 1.91
C VAL A 81 11.81 -6.62 1.53
N ILE A 82 12.22 -7.66 2.26
CA ILE A 82 13.47 -8.40 2.01
C ILE A 82 13.47 -9.04 0.62
N ALA A 83 12.34 -9.57 0.16
CA ALA A 83 12.24 -10.22 -1.14
C ALA A 83 12.22 -9.24 -2.33
N GLU A 84 11.50 -8.12 -2.21
CA GLU A 84 11.17 -7.26 -3.34
C GLU A 84 11.99 -5.97 -3.40
N TYR A 85 12.37 -5.38 -2.27
CA TYR A 85 13.01 -4.07 -2.27
C TYR A 85 14.43 -4.09 -2.86
N PRO A 86 15.26 -5.13 -2.68
CA PRO A 86 16.55 -5.23 -3.36
C PRO A 86 16.41 -5.14 -4.89
N ARG A 87 15.43 -5.89 -5.45
CA ARG A 87 15.17 -5.87 -6.90
C ARG A 87 14.70 -4.51 -7.39
N LYS A 88 13.80 -3.86 -6.64
CA LYS A 88 13.34 -2.50 -6.96
C LYS A 88 14.49 -1.49 -6.91
N LEU A 89 15.35 -1.59 -5.91
CA LEU A 89 16.53 -0.72 -5.78
C LEU A 89 17.48 -0.89 -6.96
N ASP A 90 17.76 -2.12 -7.39
CA ASP A 90 18.65 -2.36 -8.52
C ASP A 90 18.05 -1.86 -9.84
N MET A 91 16.75 -2.04 -10.05
CA MET A 91 16.03 -1.46 -11.18
C MET A 91 16.10 0.08 -11.18
N MET A 92 15.89 0.72 -10.02
CA MET A 92 15.98 2.17 -9.88
C MET A 92 17.40 2.69 -10.15
N LYS A 93 18.43 2.01 -9.66
CA LYS A 93 19.84 2.34 -9.95
C LYS A 93 20.13 2.26 -11.45
N ALA A 94 19.68 1.20 -12.12
CA ALA A 94 19.87 1.06 -13.56
C ALA A 94 19.19 2.20 -14.35
N LYS A 95 17.96 2.57 -13.94
CA LYS A 95 17.24 3.71 -14.54
C LYS A 95 17.97 5.03 -14.32
N TRP A 96 18.51 5.27 -13.13
CA TRP A 96 19.29 6.46 -12.80
C TRP A 96 20.52 6.60 -13.71
N VAL A 97 21.30 5.53 -13.87
CA VAL A 97 22.47 5.50 -14.77
C VAL A 97 22.09 5.83 -16.22
N GLY A 98 20.95 5.30 -16.68
CA GLY A 98 20.40 5.63 -18.00
C GLY A 98 20.04 7.12 -18.14
N MET A 99 19.35 7.69 -17.16
CA MET A 99 18.98 9.11 -17.16
C MET A 99 20.19 10.03 -17.09
N GLU A 100 21.21 9.67 -16.30
CA GLU A 100 22.46 10.41 -16.22
C GLU A 100 23.20 10.42 -17.56
N SER A 101 23.25 9.28 -18.25
CA SER A 101 23.83 9.17 -19.59
C SER A 101 23.10 10.05 -20.61
N GLN A 102 21.76 10.06 -20.58
CA GLN A 102 20.94 10.93 -21.43
C GLN A 102 21.21 12.42 -21.16
N LEU A 103 21.30 12.79 -19.88
CA LEU A 103 21.60 14.17 -19.48
C LEU A 103 22.98 14.61 -19.98
N GLN A 104 24.01 13.76 -19.84
CA GLN A 104 25.34 14.05 -20.37
C GLN A 104 25.33 14.22 -21.90
N ALA A 105 24.62 13.36 -22.62
CA ALA A 105 24.49 13.47 -24.07
C ALA A 105 23.73 14.75 -24.50
N ALA A 106 22.73 15.18 -23.74
CA ALA A 106 22.02 16.44 -23.98
C ALA A 106 22.93 17.66 -23.72
N ARG A 107 23.71 17.64 -22.63
CA ARG A 107 24.69 18.70 -22.32
C ARG A 107 25.72 18.86 -23.43
N ARG A 108 26.32 17.75 -23.91
CA ARG A 108 27.30 17.79 -25.00
C ARG A 108 26.74 18.43 -26.27
N ARG A 109 25.49 18.11 -26.63
CA ARG A 109 24.78 18.69 -27.78
C ARG A 109 24.49 20.18 -27.63
N ALA A 110 24.25 20.67 -26.42
CA ALA A 110 23.97 22.08 -26.17
C ALA A 110 25.23 22.96 -26.17
N THR A 111 26.42 22.36 -26.05
CA THR A 111 27.72 23.05 -26.06
C THR A 111 28.47 22.96 -27.39
N MET A 112 27.90 22.27 -28.38
CA MET A 112 28.35 22.27 -29.79
C MET A 112 27.57 23.32 -30.58
#